data_AF-A0A397TI27-F1
#
_entry.id   AF-A0A397TI27-F1
#
_cell.length_a   1.000
_cell.length_b   1.000
_cell.length_c   1.000
_cell.angle_alpha   90.00
_cell.angle_beta   90.00
_cell.angle_gamma   90.00
#
_symmetry.space_group_name_H-M   'P 1'
#
loop_
_entity.id
_entity.type
_entity.pdbx_description
1 polymer ?
#
loop_
_entity_poly.entity_id
_entity_poly.type
_entity_poly.pdbx_seq_one_letter_code
_entity_poly.pdbx_strand_id
1 'polypeptide(L)'
;MEPTNANDSFDPIPRLKSSPVPILFVPFKQDDENCIYCGNQYSKTLLVKQKYCENCLLQYVTNINDNDMYLDVHISTKDVHCKEHETSRNKDFCTLNIQEWCKNCSIITWFKQLIPHPPNLLHFYAIDIEKQNKIIEIEEDCKLCGKLIQRFSAEFYKFRICSKCYLISSGWTESIYKKSILIIYLPWWDVTNECIVCNNLELIFSDCQKWCSMCHVLYTGCRYCLTTNVIFGLTDKSQCRKCKRTIYISPNILKRSSGHNDIDDFLHSVRFNTESHREIAKYIKNINKVSNLLNVYAIIKSYSGFILPESNVNWIPYSQITILNKIAKGGYSIIYKAIWSPYESHYYYNGKNFQVAIKKFLNSQDFKKYFLAELKSYYKHNYYGNIVTCYGVTMDPETNDCMLVMQYANGTLYNFLRTNFSKITWKNKIVILRKITYGYLCF
;
A
#
# COMPACT_ATOMS: atom_id res chain seq x y z
N MET A 1 -6.98 9.55 27.37
CA MET A 1 -5.58 9.85 27.68
C MET A 1 -5.01 8.65 28.39
N GLU A 2 -4.31 7.79 27.66
CA GLU A 2 -3.46 6.75 28.22
C GLU A 2 -2.00 7.24 28.14
N PRO A 3 -1.15 6.88 29.10
CA PRO A 3 0.10 7.56 29.35
C PRO A 3 1.09 7.33 28.23
N THR A 4 1.64 8.43 27.72
CA THR A 4 2.92 8.48 27.01
C THR A 4 4.02 7.96 27.94
N ASN A 5 4.33 6.67 27.85
CA ASN A 5 5.60 6.17 28.35
C ASN A 5 6.71 6.66 27.42
N ALA A 6 7.50 7.60 27.93
CA ALA A 6 8.82 7.91 27.41
C ALA A 6 9.76 6.71 27.58
N ASN A 7 10.69 6.58 26.62
CA ASN A 7 11.80 5.61 26.56
C ASN A 7 11.47 4.16 26.22
N ASP A 8 11.36 3.90 24.91
CA ASP A 8 12.08 2.77 24.33
C ASP A 8 12.69 3.22 23.00
N SER A 9 14.02 3.28 22.93
CA SER A 9 14.76 3.46 21.67
C SER A 9 14.64 2.19 20.82
N PHE A 10 13.42 1.88 20.38
CA PHE A 10 13.18 0.73 19.53
C PHE A 10 13.86 1.00 18.18
N ASP A 11 14.95 0.29 17.91
CA ASP A 11 15.63 0.29 16.63
C ASP A 11 15.22 -0.97 15.85
N PRO A 12 14.55 -0.84 14.68
CA PRO A 12 14.15 -1.99 13.88
C PRO A 12 15.34 -2.80 13.34
N ILE A 13 16.54 -2.21 13.23
CA ILE A 13 17.75 -2.86 12.70
C ILE A 13 18.97 -2.43 13.54
N PRO A 14 19.09 -2.87 14.81
CA PRO A 14 20.05 -2.31 15.80
C PRO A 14 21.53 -2.53 15.45
N ARG A 15 21.82 -3.40 14.49
CA ARG A 15 23.20 -3.73 14.06
C ARG A 15 23.68 -2.92 12.86
N LEU A 16 22.81 -2.15 12.23
CA LEU A 16 23.14 -1.27 11.11
C LEU A 16 23.08 0.18 11.58
N LYS A 17 23.87 1.09 11.01
CA LYS A 17 23.67 2.54 11.21
C LYS A 17 22.71 3.07 10.15
N SER A 18 22.13 4.25 10.39
CA SER A 18 21.43 4.97 9.32
C SER A 18 22.46 5.58 8.38
N SER A 19 22.27 5.42 7.07
CA SER A 19 23.17 6.01 6.09
C SER A 19 23.23 7.54 6.24
N PRO A 20 24.41 8.17 6.04
CA PRO A 20 24.55 9.63 6.02
C PRO A 20 23.91 10.24 4.76
N VAL A 21 23.84 9.48 3.67
CA VAL A 21 23.28 9.89 2.37
C VAL A 21 22.11 8.99 1.97
N PRO A 22 21.17 9.47 1.13
CA PRO A 22 20.03 8.64 0.73
C PRO A 22 20.44 7.48 -0.19
N ILE A 23 19.85 6.31 0.04
CA ILE A 23 20.05 5.08 -0.74
C ILE A 23 19.12 5.10 -1.95
N LEU A 24 19.61 5.69 -3.05
CA LEU A 24 18.84 5.94 -4.27
C LEU A 24 18.96 4.82 -5.31
N PHE A 25 19.88 3.87 -5.13
CA PHE A 25 20.14 2.82 -6.11
C PHE A 25 19.11 1.67 -6.10
N VAL A 26 18.20 1.61 -5.13
CA VAL A 26 17.16 0.57 -5.06
C VAL A 26 15.80 1.12 -5.55
N PRO A 27 15.03 0.38 -6.36
CA PRO A 27 13.69 0.80 -6.72
C PRO A 27 12.73 0.69 -5.53
N PHE A 28 11.63 1.44 -5.58
CA PHE A 28 10.49 1.24 -4.68
C PHE A 28 9.33 0.47 -5.34
N LYS A 29 9.22 0.56 -6.67
CA LYS A 29 8.29 -0.22 -7.49
C LYS A 29 9.07 -1.32 -8.21
N GLN A 30 8.72 -2.57 -7.98
CA GLN A 30 9.46 -3.72 -8.51
C GLN A 30 9.44 -3.80 -10.05
N ASP A 31 8.42 -3.27 -10.70
CA ASP A 31 8.26 -3.39 -12.16
C ASP A 31 9.09 -2.35 -12.91
N ASP A 32 9.62 -1.33 -12.23
CA ASP A 32 10.45 -0.31 -12.88
C ASP A 32 11.69 -0.97 -13.51
N GLU A 33 11.84 -0.81 -14.82
CA GLU A 33 12.99 -1.33 -15.56
C GLU A 33 14.19 -0.39 -15.48
N ASN A 34 13.91 0.90 -15.40
CA ASN A 34 14.90 1.98 -15.40
C ASN A 34 14.90 2.72 -14.06
N CYS A 35 16.08 3.16 -13.65
CA CYS A 35 16.27 3.95 -12.44
C CYS A 35 15.62 5.32 -12.56
N ILE A 36 14.75 5.66 -11.62
CA ILE A 36 14.03 6.94 -11.61
C ILE A 36 14.95 8.16 -11.39
N TYR A 37 16.19 7.95 -10.95
CA TYR A 37 17.14 9.02 -10.65
C TYR A 37 18.14 9.27 -11.79
N CYS A 38 18.61 8.23 -12.48
CA CYS A 38 19.62 8.36 -13.52
C CYS A 38 19.20 7.81 -14.90
N GLY A 39 17.98 7.28 -15.05
CA GLY A 39 17.45 6.74 -16.31
C GLY A 39 18.02 5.40 -16.78
N ASN A 40 19.14 4.94 -16.21
CA ASN A 40 19.78 3.67 -16.57
C ASN A 40 18.98 2.45 -16.13
N GLN A 41 19.06 1.37 -16.91
CA GLN A 41 18.42 0.11 -16.58
C GLN A 41 18.92 -0.46 -15.24
N TYR A 42 18.02 -1.05 -14.45
CA TYR A 42 18.39 -1.74 -13.22
C TYR A 42 19.10 -3.07 -13.50
N SER A 43 20.22 -3.29 -12.80
CA SER A 43 20.88 -4.59 -12.68
C SER A 43 20.12 -5.48 -11.70
N LYS A 44 20.36 -6.80 -11.76
CA LYS A 44 19.75 -7.80 -10.87
C LYS A 44 20.83 -8.51 -10.06
N THR A 45 20.57 -8.75 -8.78
CA THR A 45 21.48 -9.55 -7.92
C THR A 45 21.52 -11.02 -8.36
N LEU A 46 22.63 -11.70 -8.09
CA LEU A 46 22.89 -13.05 -8.59
C LEU A 46 21.85 -14.11 -8.17
N LEU A 47 21.42 -14.09 -6.90
CA LEU A 47 20.63 -15.18 -6.33
C LEU A 47 19.12 -14.94 -6.36
N VAL A 48 18.69 -13.78 -5.90
CA VAL A 48 17.26 -13.44 -5.68
C VAL A 48 16.71 -12.43 -6.67
N LYS A 49 17.49 -12.07 -7.71
CA LYS A 49 17.10 -11.11 -8.77
C LYS A 49 16.58 -9.76 -8.25
N GLN A 50 17.06 -9.29 -7.10
CA GLN A 50 16.74 -7.97 -6.58
C GLN A 50 17.30 -6.90 -7.52
N LYS A 51 16.48 -5.90 -7.84
CA LYS A 51 16.88 -4.81 -8.74
C LYS A 51 17.72 -3.77 -7.98
N TYR A 52 18.81 -3.30 -8.59
CA TYR A 52 19.62 -2.17 -8.11
C TYR A 52 20.32 -1.46 -9.26
N CYS A 53 20.59 -0.17 -9.13
CA CYS A 53 21.22 0.64 -10.17
C CYS A 53 22.71 0.78 -9.89
N GLU A 54 23.56 0.19 -10.73
CA GLU A 54 25.02 0.24 -10.57
C GLU A 54 25.58 1.65 -10.56
N ASN A 55 25.06 2.55 -11.40
CA ASN A 55 25.56 3.92 -11.48
C ASN A 55 25.21 4.73 -10.22
N CYS A 56 23.98 4.60 -9.72
CA CYS A 56 23.60 5.22 -8.44
C CYS A 56 24.32 4.57 -7.26
N LEU A 57 24.66 3.28 -7.34
CA LEU A 57 25.44 2.61 -6.31
C LEU A 57 26.89 3.12 -6.28
N LEU A 58 27.51 3.30 -7.44
CA LEU A 58 28.85 3.89 -7.54
C LEU A 58 28.89 5.29 -6.91
N GLN A 59 27.88 6.12 -7.21
CA GLN A 59 27.72 7.44 -6.57
C GLN A 59 27.50 7.33 -5.05
N TYR A 60 26.73 6.35 -4.60
CA TYR A 60 26.51 6.12 -3.16
C TYR A 60 27.81 5.73 -2.43
N VAL A 61 28.58 4.79 -2.99
CA VAL A 61 29.85 4.32 -2.41
C VAL A 61 30.88 5.45 -2.35
N THR A 62 30.99 6.27 -3.40
CA THR A 62 31.92 7.41 -3.44
C THR A 62 31.56 8.52 -2.45
N ASN A 63 30.28 8.64 -2.07
CA ASN A 63 29.81 9.66 -1.13
C ASN A 63 29.90 9.23 0.35
N ILE A 64 30.24 7.97 0.65
CA ILE A 64 30.41 7.48 2.02
C ILE A 64 31.90 7.43 2.35
N ASN A 65 32.28 8.12 3.43
CA ASN A 65 33.67 8.34 3.82
C ASN A 65 34.07 7.65 5.14
N ASP A 66 33.18 6.85 5.73
CA ASP A 66 33.43 6.08 6.94
C ASP A 66 33.25 4.58 6.69
N ASN A 67 33.72 3.76 7.62
CA ASN A 67 33.66 2.29 7.52
C ASN A 67 32.42 1.72 8.24
N ASP A 68 31.37 2.51 8.45
CA ASP A 68 30.20 2.05 9.16
C ASP A 68 29.31 1.13 8.31
N MET A 69 28.65 0.18 8.97
CA MET A 69 27.78 -0.77 8.31
C MET A 69 26.36 -0.21 8.15
N TYR A 70 26.06 0.32 6.97
CA TYR A 70 24.75 0.87 6.62
C TYR A 70 23.81 -0.12 5.95
N LEU A 71 24.39 -1.13 5.29
CA LEU A 71 23.69 -2.08 4.45
C LEU A 71 24.05 -3.50 4.87
N ASP A 72 23.06 -4.39 4.96
CA ASP A 72 23.27 -5.84 4.98
C ASP A 72 23.28 -6.33 3.53
N VAL A 73 24.42 -6.11 2.88
CA VAL A 73 24.70 -6.48 1.49
C VAL A 73 25.67 -7.64 1.48
N HIS A 74 25.57 -8.52 0.48
CA HIS A 74 26.56 -9.56 0.27
C HIS A 74 27.19 -9.39 -1.10
N ILE A 75 28.51 -9.26 -1.11
CA ILE A 75 29.31 -9.04 -2.32
C ILE A 75 30.24 -10.22 -2.49
N SER A 76 30.36 -10.71 -3.73
CA SER A 76 31.28 -11.77 -4.11
C SER A 76 32.14 -11.33 -5.30
N THR A 77 33.27 -11.99 -5.51
CA THR A 77 34.12 -11.74 -6.67
C THR A 77 33.49 -12.31 -7.94
N LYS A 78 33.40 -11.48 -8.98
CA LYS A 78 33.01 -11.86 -10.35
C LYS A 78 34.23 -12.13 -11.23
N ASP A 79 35.27 -11.29 -11.08
CA ASP A 79 36.54 -11.41 -11.80
C ASP A 79 37.71 -11.22 -10.83
N VAL A 80 38.68 -12.11 -10.94
CA VAL A 80 39.91 -12.17 -10.13
C VAL A 80 40.88 -11.06 -10.54
N HIS A 81 40.78 -10.59 -11.79
CA HIS A 81 41.69 -9.63 -12.41
C HIS A 81 41.04 -8.24 -12.50
N CYS A 82 41.14 -7.45 -11.43
CA CYS A 82 40.69 -6.06 -11.43
C CYS A 82 41.86 -5.10 -11.52
N LYS A 83 41.84 -4.15 -12.46
CA LYS A 83 42.85 -3.09 -12.55
C LYS A 83 42.70 -2.01 -11.46
N GLU A 84 41.56 -1.97 -10.77
CA GLU A 84 41.25 -0.98 -9.73
C GLU A 84 41.67 -1.42 -8.32
N HIS A 85 42.22 -2.63 -8.16
CA HIS A 85 42.68 -3.14 -6.87
C HIS A 85 44.16 -3.51 -6.95
N GLU A 86 44.95 -3.07 -5.96
CA GLU A 86 46.40 -3.36 -5.90
C GLU A 86 46.70 -4.87 -5.72
N THR A 87 45.74 -5.65 -5.21
CA THR A 87 45.84 -7.09 -5.05
C THR A 87 44.69 -7.82 -5.76
N SER A 88 45.01 -8.94 -6.43
CA SER A 88 44.01 -9.81 -7.06
C SER A 88 43.09 -10.42 -6.00
N ARG A 89 41.77 -10.22 -6.12
CA ARG A 89 40.79 -10.83 -5.21
C ARG A 89 40.70 -12.33 -5.43
N ASN A 90 40.81 -13.14 -4.39
CA ASN A 90 40.56 -14.58 -4.53
C ASN A 90 39.12 -14.84 -5.04
N LYS A 91 38.91 -15.97 -5.74
CA LYS A 91 37.60 -16.44 -6.21
C LYS A 91 36.60 -16.65 -5.06
N ASP A 92 37.09 -16.96 -3.86
CA ASP A 92 36.25 -17.18 -2.66
C ASP A 92 36.04 -15.91 -1.84
N PHE A 93 36.52 -14.75 -2.30
CA PHE A 93 36.36 -13.51 -1.57
C PHE A 93 34.87 -13.13 -1.47
N CYS A 94 34.48 -12.81 -0.24
CA CYS A 94 33.15 -12.37 0.12
C CYS A 94 33.24 -11.28 1.19
N THR A 95 32.44 -10.23 1.05
CA THR A 95 32.39 -9.13 2.00
C THR A 95 30.97 -8.60 2.17
N LEU A 96 30.74 -7.97 3.32
CA LEU A 96 29.54 -7.21 3.64
C LEU A 96 29.77 -5.70 3.53
N ASN A 97 31.03 -5.28 3.34
CA ASN A 97 31.38 -3.87 3.24
C ASN A 97 31.05 -3.36 1.83
N ILE A 98 30.08 -2.45 1.72
CA ILE A 98 29.69 -1.86 0.43
C ILE A 98 30.83 -1.05 -0.21
N GLN A 99 31.78 -0.52 0.56
CA GLN A 99 32.94 0.21 0.02
C GLN A 99 33.92 -0.68 -0.72
N GLU A 100 33.90 -1.98 -0.46
CA GLU A 100 34.67 -2.97 -1.21
C GLU A 100 33.94 -3.38 -2.51
N TRP A 101 32.78 -2.80 -2.83
CA TRP A 101 32.16 -3.04 -4.12
C TRP A 101 32.92 -2.33 -5.24
N CYS A 102 33.24 -3.07 -6.30
CA CYS A 102 33.83 -2.56 -7.53
C CYS A 102 33.01 -3.01 -8.74
N LYS A 103 32.67 -2.07 -9.61
CA LYS A 103 31.83 -2.33 -10.80
C LYS A 103 32.42 -3.38 -11.74
N ASN A 104 33.74 -3.48 -11.82
CA ASN A 104 34.43 -4.36 -12.77
C ASN A 104 34.60 -5.79 -12.25
N CYS A 105 34.84 -5.96 -10.94
CA CYS A 105 35.25 -7.25 -10.38
C CYS A 105 34.32 -7.80 -9.29
N SER A 106 33.32 -7.03 -8.86
CA SER A 106 32.36 -7.45 -7.84
C SER A 106 31.01 -7.81 -8.44
N ILE A 107 30.33 -8.76 -7.82
CA ILE A 107 28.91 -9.03 -8.06
C ILE A 107 28.16 -8.94 -6.74
N ILE A 108 27.02 -8.23 -6.75
CA ILE A 108 26.13 -8.22 -5.60
C ILE A 108 25.30 -9.50 -5.64
N THR A 109 25.49 -10.30 -4.60
CA THR A 109 24.87 -11.60 -4.44
C THR A 109 23.42 -11.43 -3.98
N TRP A 110 23.19 -10.56 -2.98
CA TRP A 110 21.87 -10.07 -2.53
C TRP A 110 21.98 -8.88 -1.56
N PHE A 111 20.83 -8.34 -1.16
CA PHE A 111 20.64 -7.45 -0.02
C PHE A 111 19.63 -8.08 0.95
N LYS A 112 19.95 -8.21 2.23
CA LYS A 112 18.99 -8.74 3.23
C LYS A 112 17.90 -7.74 3.60
N GLN A 113 18.16 -6.44 3.49
CA GLN A 113 17.18 -5.38 3.71
C GLN A 113 16.13 -5.26 2.58
N LEU A 114 16.26 -5.96 1.45
CA LEU A 114 15.29 -5.93 0.36
C LEU A 114 14.53 -7.26 0.33
N ILE A 115 13.22 -7.26 0.50
CA ILE A 115 12.48 -8.53 0.49
C ILE A 115 12.08 -8.89 -0.94
N PRO A 116 12.50 -10.06 -1.47
CA PRO A 116 12.08 -10.52 -2.78
C PRO A 116 10.57 -10.87 -2.82
N HIS A 117 9.91 -10.61 -3.95
CA HIS A 117 8.51 -10.94 -4.18
C HIS A 117 8.38 -12.16 -5.11
N PRO A 118 7.49 -13.13 -4.82
CA PRO A 118 6.59 -13.19 -3.66
C PRO A 118 7.29 -13.66 -2.38
N PRO A 119 7.03 -13.06 -1.20
CA PRO A 119 7.64 -13.46 0.07
C PRO A 119 7.44 -14.93 0.44
N ASN A 120 6.39 -15.54 -0.12
CA ASN A 120 5.98 -16.93 0.11
C ASN A 120 6.39 -17.92 -1.00
N LEU A 121 6.97 -17.44 -2.11
CA LEU A 121 7.26 -18.26 -3.30
C LEU A 121 8.74 -18.36 -3.65
N LEU A 122 9.66 -17.96 -2.75
CA LEU A 122 11.06 -18.37 -2.89
C LEU A 122 11.23 -19.81 -2.43
N HIS A 123 10.64 -20.72 -3.19
CA HIS A 123 11.34 -21.97 -3.40
C HIS A 123 12.39 -21.68 -4.46
N PHE A 124 13.67 -21.85 -4.13
CA PHE A 124 14.77 -21.67 -5.07
C PHE A 124 14.83 -22.76 -6.16
N TYR A 125 13.68 -23.27 -6.63
CA TYR A 125 13.59 -24.36 -7.63
C TYR A 125 14.38 -24.08 -8.92
N ALA A 126 14.73 -22.83 -9.20
CA ALA A 126 15.45 -22.39 -10.39
C ALA A 126 16.88 -21.89 -10.14
N ILE A 127 17.46 -22.10 -8.95
CA ILE A 127 18.87 -21.81 -8.71
C ILE A 127 19.70 -23.07 -8.99
N ASP A 128 20.76 -22.93 -9.80
CA ASP A 128 21.85 -23.91 -9.96
C ASP A 128 22.29 -24.49 -8.61
N ILE A 129 22.45 -25.82 -8.50
CA ILE A 129 22.78 -26.51 -7.25
C ILE A 129 24.03 -25.90 -6.58
N GLU A 130 25.02 -25.47 -7.36
CA GLU A 130 26.21 -24.79 -6.82
C GLU A 130 25.90 -23.46 -6.14
N LYS A 131 24.97 -22.67 -6.72
CA LYS A 131 24.52 -21.41 -6.14
C LYS A 131 23.63 -21.65 -4.91
N GLN A 132 22.90 -22.76 -4.86
CA GLN A 132 22.18 -23.18 -3.65
C GLN A 132 23.16 -23.53 -2.53
N ASN A 133 24.22 -24.29 -2.81
CA ASN A 133 25.24 -24.64 -1.82
C ASN A 133 25.96 -23.40 -1.26
N LYS A 134 26.29 -22.41 -2.11
CA LYS A 134 26.83 -21.12 -1.65
C LYS A 134 25.87 -20.39 -0.69
N ILE A 135 24.55 -20.38 -0.96
CA ILE A 135 23.56 -19.80 -0.03
C ILE A 135 23.61 -20.48 1.34
N ILE A 136 23.66 -21.82 1.34
CA ILE A 136 23.66 -22.64 2.56
C ILE A 136 24.86 -22.30 3.45
N GLU A 137 26.05 -22.23 2.86
CA GLU A 137 27.30 -21.87 3.57
C GLU A 137 27.25 -20.44 4.12
N ILE A 138 26.56 -19.52 3.43
CA ILE A 138 26.43 -18.12 3.85
C ILE A 138 25.41 -17.94 4.99
N GLU A 139 24.35 -18.76 5.06
CA GLU A 139 23.20 -18.54 5.94
C GLU A 139 23.18 -19.30 7.27
N GLU A 140 24.19 -20.12 7.60
CA GLU A 140 24.21 -20.84 8.90
C GLU A 140 24.13 -19.89 10.09
N ASP A 141 24.94 -18.82 10.04
CA ASP A 141 24.97 -17.78 11.05
C ASP A 141 24.56 -16.42 10.49
N CYS A 142 23.83 -15.65 11.28
CA CYS A 142 23.56 -14.26 10.97
C CYS A 142 24.86 -13.46 10.99
N LYS A 143 25.32 -13.00 9.82
CA LYS A 143 26.57 -12.23 9.71
C LYS A 143 26.59 -10.91 10.50
N LEU A 144 25.44 -10.37 10.89
CA LEU A 144 25.35 -9.18 11.74
C LEU A 144 25.55 -9.46 13.25
N CYS A 145 25.26 -10.67 13.73
CA CYS A 145 25.35 -10.98 15.17
C CYS A 145 26.03 -12.32 15.53
N GLY A 146 26.46 -13.09 14.54
CA GLY A 146 27.09 -14.40 14.71
C GLY A 146 26.18 -15.49 15.26
N LYS A 147 24.87 -15.26 15.37
CA LYS A 147 23.93 -16.26 15.93
C LYS A 147 23.33 -17.13 14.84
N LEU A 148 23.22 -18.41 15.13
CA LEU A 148 22.63 -19.42 14.26
C LEU A 148 21.20 -19.07 13.86
N ILE A 149 20.91 -19.20 12.57
CA ILE A 149 19.56 -19.05 12.02
C ILE A 149 18.88 -20.44 12.09
N GLN A 150 17.99 -20.64 13.05
CA GLN A 150 17.40 -21.94 13.39
C GLN A 150 16.78 -22.66 12.16
N ARG A 151 17.32 -23.83 11.80
CA ARG A 151 16.81 -24.71 10.73
C ARG A 151 15.63 -25.54 11.26
N PHE A 152 14.50 -25.51 10.56
CA PHE A 152 13.39 -26.43 10.78
C PHE A 152 13.02 -27.04 9.43
N SER A 153 12.99 -28.39 9.43
CA SER A 153 12.62 -29.34 8.37
C SER A 153 13.43 -29.38 7.05
N ALA A 154 13.41 -30.57 6.45
CA ALA A 154 14.05 -30.97 5.19
C ALA A 154 13.26 -30.49 3.94
N GLU A 155 12.72 -29.28 3.98
CA GLU A 155 12.00 -28.67 2.87
C GLU A 155 12.75 -27.44 2.35
N PHE A 156 12.71 -27.29 1.02
CA PHE A 156 13.38 -26.32 0.15
C PHE A 156 13.81 -24.97 0.79
N TYR A 157 15.02 -24.53 0.43
CA TYR A 157 15.65 -23.30 0.91
C TYR A 157 14.72 -22.09 0.76
N LYS A 158 14.50 -21.33 1.84
CA LYS A 158 13.64 -20.15 1.91
C LYS A 158 14.44 -18.97 2.45
N PHE A 159 14.31 -17.80 1.84
CA PHE A 159 14.94 -16.55 2.30
C PHE A 159 14.59 -16.27 3.77
N ARG A 160 15.59 -16.06 4.63
CA ARG A 160 15.41 -15.89 6.08
C ARG A 160 16.04 -14.61 6.61
N ILE A 161 15.38 -14.05 7.61
CA ILE A 161 15.79 -12.83 8.29
C ILE A 161 16.05 -13.16 9.76
N CYS A 162 17.18 -12.72 10.29
CA CYS A 162 17.52 -12.94 11.69
C CYS A 162 16.59 -12.12 12.60
N SER A 163 15.74 -12.80 13.37
CA SER A 163 14.79 -12.17 14.31
C SER A 163 15.44 -11.40 15.47
N LYS A 164 16.76 -11.52 15.65
CA LYS A 164 17.53 -10.75 16.64
C LYS A 164 18.15 -9.47 16.06
N CYS A 165 18.30 -9.39 14.74
CA CYS A 165 18.90 -8.22 14.05
C CYS A 165 17.87 -7.40 13.28
N TYR A 166 16.69 -7.97 13.02
CA TYR A 166 15.56 -7.33 12.38
C TYR A 166 14.38 -7.46 13.32
N LEU A 167 13.86 -6.33 13.76
CA LEU A 167 12.80 -6.27 14.76
C LEU A 167 11.59 -5.58 14.15
N ILE A 168 10.50 -6.32 14.03
CA ILE A 168 9.21 -5.74 13.66
C ILE A 168 8.60 -5.15 14.93
N SER A 169 7.99 -3.98 14.81
CA SER A 169 7.13 -3.43 15.86
C SER A 169 5.86 -2.86 15.28
N SER A 170 4.89 -2.64 16.15
CA SER A 170 3.69 -1.87 15.87
C SER A 170 3.67 -0.62 16.75
N GLY A 171 2.77 0.28 16.43
CA GLY A 171 2.45 1.46 17.21
C GLY A 171 1.16 2.08 16.68
N TRP A 172 0.86 3.26 17.20
CA TRP A 172 -0.29 4.04 16.79
C TRP A 172 0.17 5.44 16.39
N THR A 173 -0.39 5.96 15.32
CA THR A 173 -0.12 7.33 14.85
C THR A 173 -1.42 8.07 14.65
N GLU A 174 -1.36 9.40 14.68
CA GLU A 174 -2.50 10.25 14.37
C GLU A 174 -2.74 10.27 12.85
N SER A 175 -3.99 10.05 12.47
CA SER A 175 -4.46 10.23 11.10
C SER A 175 -4.68 11.71 10.79
N ILE A 176 -4.87 12.04 9.52
CA ILE A 176 -5.30 13.39 9.10
C ILE A 176 -6.65 13.83 9.73
N TYR A 177 -7.41 12.89 10.30
CA TYR A 177 -8.70 13.13 10.95
C TYR A 177 -8.63 13.08 12.49
N LYS A 178 -7.43 13.15 13.07
CA LYS A 178 -7.19 13.08 14.52
C LYS A 178 -7.64 11.76 15.16
N LYS A 179 -7.66 10.67 14.39
CA LYS A 179 -7.90 9.32 14.89
C LYS A 179 -6.61 8.55 15.03
N SER A 180 -6.56 7.73 16.07
CA SER A 180 -5.48 6.77 16.26
C SER A 180 -5.58 5.64 15.23
N ILE A 181 -4.58 5.51 14.36
CA ILE A 181 -4.49 4.46 13.34
C ILE A 181 -3.26 3.59 13.57
N LEU A 182 -3.37 2.30 13.21
CA LEU A 182 -2.30 1.34 13.38
C LEU A 182 -1.17 1.63 12.39
N ILE A 183 0.06 1.59 12.89
CA ILE A 183 1.29 1.64 12.10
C ILE A 183 2.17 0.45 12.46
N ILE A 184 2.68 -0.24 11.43
CA ILE A 184 3.61 -1.35 11.55
C ILE A 184 4.95 -0.90 10.97
N TYR A 185 6.03 -1.18 11.69
CA TYR A 185 7.39 -0.84 11.30
C TYR A 185 8.10 -2.12 10.85
N LEU A 186 8.26 -2.26 9.53
CA LEU A 186 9.02 -3.34 8.93
C LEU A 186 10.50 -2.96 8.86
N PRO A 187 11.40 -3.84 9.32
CA PRO A 187 12.84 -3.58 9.36
C PRO A 187 13.52 -3.75 7.98
N TRP A 188 12.76 -3.71 6.90
CA TRP A 188 13.21 -3.91 5.53
C TRP A 188 12.42 -3.03 4.54
N TRP A 189 12.94 -2.93 3.32
CA TRP A 189 12.39 -2.19 2.20
C TRP A 189 11.44 -3.09 1.41
N ASP A 190 10.16 -2.74 1.43
CA ASP A 190 9.09 -3.51 0.82
C ASP A 190 8.88 -3.06 -0.64
N VAL A 191 9.57 -3.72 -1.58
CA VAL A 191 9.50 -3.43 -3.02
C VAL A 191 8.27 -3.99 -3.72
N THR A 192 7.44 -4.75 -3.01
CA THR A 192 6.28 -5.48 -3.55
C THR A 192 5.29 -4.53 -4.25
N ASN A 193 4.71 -4.94 -5.37
CA ASN A 193 3.66 -4.16 -6.05
C ASN A 193 2.25 -4.50 -5.56
N GLU A 194 2.12 -5.28 -4.49
CA GLU A 194 0.85 -5.80 -3.98
C GLU A 194 0.49 -5.21 -2.59
N CYS A 195 -0.80 -4.86 -2.37
CA CYS A 195 -1.28 -4.54 -1.01
C CYS A 195 -1.18 -5.80 -0.13
N ILE A 196 -0.50 -5.68 1.00
CA ILE A 196 -0.33 -6.73 2.03
C ILE A 196 -1.66 -7.24 2.61
N VAL A 197 -2.71 -6.42 2.52
CA VAL A 197 -4.06 -6.72 3.03
C VAL A 197 -4.94 -7.35 1.95
N CYS A 198 -5.07 -6.70 0.79
CA CYS A 198 -6.07 -7.09 -0.23
C CYS A 198 -5.48 -7.64 -1.52
N ASN A 199 -4.16 -7.83 -1.62
CA ASN A 199 -3.45 -8.30 -2.81
C ASN A 199 -3.67 -7.45 -4.08
N ASN A 200 -4.15 -6.21 -3.94
CA ASN A 200 -4.34 -5.34 -5.10
C ASN A 200 -2.99 -4.95 -5.70
N LEU A 201 -2.86 -5.09 -7.03
CA LEU A 201 -1.67 -4.77 -7.81
C LEU A 201 -1.65 -3.29 -8.29
N GLU A 202 -2.80 -2.62 -8.27
CA GLU A 202 -2.93 -1.22 -8.72
C GLU A 202 -2.62 -0.24 -7.57
N LEU A 203 -1.40 -0.30 -7.04
CA LEU A 203 -0.93 0.65 -6.05
C LEU A 203 -0.56 1.99 -6.70
N ILE A 204 -0.86 3.09 -6.02
CA ILE A 204 -0.41 4.43 -6.43
C ILE A 204 0.97 4.66 -5.81
N PHE A 205 1.98 4.94 -6.62
CA PHE A 205 3.35 5.17 -6.18
C PHE A 205 3.72 6.66 -6.21
N SER A 206 4.60 7.07 -5.28
CA SER A 206 5.21 8.41 -5.23
C SER A 206 6.57 8.33 -4.52
N ASP A 207 7.68 8.38 -5.27
CA ASP A 207 9.06 8.24 -4.77
C ASP A 207 9.27 7.01 -3.86
N CYS A 208 9.22 7.18 -2.54
CA CYS A 208 9.32 6.12 -1.53
C CYS A 208 7.99 5.80 -0.83
N GLN A 209 6.87 6.09 -1.49
CA GLN A 209 5.53 5.91 -0.95
C GLN A 209 4.68 5.12 -1.92
N LYS A 210 3.84 4.24 -1.36
CA LYS A 210 2.81 3.56 -2.15
C LYS A 210 1.53 3.48 -1.35
N TRP A 211 0.40 3.59 -2.02
CA TRP A 211 -0.92 3.60 -1.39
C TRP A 211 -1.87 2.69 -2.13
N CYS A 212 -2.60 1.88 -1.38
CA CYS A 212 -3.68 1.09 -1.93
C CYS A 212 -5.01 1.80 -1.74
N SER A 213 -5.66 2.15 -2.83
CA SER A 213 -6.99 2.78 -2.83
C SER A 213 -8.10 1.88 -2.30
N MET A 214 -7.94 0.57 -2.47
CA MET A 214 -8.94 -0.43 -2.09
C MET A 214 -8.94 -0.64 -0.57
N CYS A 215 -7.78 -1.01 -0.05
CA CYS A 215 -7.57 -1.29 1.37
C CYS A 215 -7.20 -0.02 2.17
N HIS A 216 -7.03 1.17 1.58
CA HIS A 216 -6.56 2.38 2.30
C HIS A 216 -5.27 2.19 3.12
N VAL A 217 -4.41 1.26 2.73
CA VAL A 217 -3.11 1.04 3.37
C VAL A 217 -2.06 1.89 2.68
N LEU A 218 -1.35 2.67 3.48
CA LEU A 218 -0.25 3.53 3.06
C LEU A 218 1.08 2.89 3.47
N TYR A 219 2.08 2.99 2.59
CA TYR A 219 3.43 2.52 2.84
C TYR A 219 4.38 3.70 2.67
N THR A 220 5.31 3.85 3.61
CA THR A 220 6.38 4.85 3.51
C THR A 220 7.74 4.22 3.77
N GLY A 221 8.62 4.25 2.79
CA GLY A 221 10.00 3.80 2.90
C GLY A 221 10.94 4.90 3.40
N CYS A 222 11.91 4.55 4.24
CA CYS A 222 13.02 5.44 4.60
C CYS A 222 14.28 5.16 3.75
N ARG A 223 14.65 6.10 2.87
CA ARG A 223 15.83 6.00 2.00
C ARG A 223 17.17 5.94 2.75
N TYR A 224 17.22 6.25 4.03
CA TYR A 224 18.47 6.21 4.82
C TYR A 224 18.63 4.93 5.63
N CYS A 225 17.57 4.13 5.77
CA CYS A 225 17.56 2.94 6.62
C CYS A 225 17.07 1.69 5.90
N LEU A 226 16.49 1.84 4.70
CA LEU A 226 15.81 0.77 3.98
C LEU A 226 14.78 0.04 4.86
N THR A 227 13.96 0.81 5.56
CA THR A 227 12.83 0.32 6.39
C THR A 227 11.51 0.81 5.81
N THR A 228 10.42 0.09 6.05
CA THR A 228 9.08 0.46 5.57
C THR A 228 8.11 0.58 6.73
N ASN A 229 7.36 1.68 6.78
CA ASN A 229 6.20 1.78 7.65
C ASN A 229 4.94 1.42 6.84
N VAL A 230 4.09 0.56 7.39
CA VAL A 230 2.78 0.19 6.84
C VAL A 230 1.71 0.79 7.75
N ILE A 231 0.86 1.64 7.19
CA ILE A 231 -0.08 2.50 7.94
C ILE A 231 -1.50 2.16 7.48
N PHE A 232 -2.37 1.80 8.43
CA PHE A 232 -3.76 1.38 8.18
C PHE A 232 -4.69 2.58 8.20
N GLY A 233 -4.49 3.48 7.23
CA GLY A 233 -5.21 4.73 7.08
C GLY A 233 -4.37 5.79 6.39
N LEU A 234 -4.86 7.04 6.45
CA LEU A 234 -4.17 8.21 5.90
C LEU A 234 -3.60 9.08 7.02
N THR A 235 -2.37 9.53 6.85
CA THR A 235 -1.68 10.50 7.70
C THR A 235 -0.95 11.51 6.81
N ASP A 236 -0.65 12.69 7.32
CA ASP A 236 0.08 13.74 6.59
C ASP A 236 1.60 13.53 6.65
N LYS A 237 2.07 12.80 7.67
CA LYS A 237 3.48 12.49 7.87
C LYS A 237 3.68 11.14 8.56
N SER A 238 4.85 10.55 8.34
CA SER A 238 5.32 9.33 8.95
C SER A 238 6.76 9.54 9.42
N GLN A 239 7.18 8.90 10.51
CA GLN A 239 8.56 9.03 11.00
C GLN A 239 9.29 7.68 10.90
N CYS A 240 10.51 7.68 10.36
CA CYS A 240 11.35 6.48 10.40
C CYS A 240 11.70 6.15 11.86
N ARG A 241 11.40 4.92 12.29
CA ARG A 241 11.63 4.53 13.69
C ARG A 241 13.10 4.49 14.08
N LYS A 242 14.01 4.23 13.12
CA LYS A 242 15.47 4.23 13.30
C LYS A 242 16.06 5.64 13.31
N CYS A 243 16.06 6.33 12.16
CA CYS A 243 16.77 7.62 12.04
C CYS A 243 15.93 8.84 12.42
N LYS A 244 14.68 8.66 12.86
CA LYS A 244 13.75 9.73 13.28
C LYS A 244 13.45 10.80 12.22
N ARG A 245 13.89 10.62 10.97
CA ARG A 245 13.55 11.50 9.85
C ARG A 245 12.05 11.43 9.56
N THR A 246 11.44 12.59 9.37
CA THR A 246 10.05 12.76 8.99
C THR A 246 9.90 12.61 7.47
N ILE A 247 8.88 11.89 7.05
CA ILE A 247 8.49 11.67 5.66
C ILE A 247 7.10 12.25 5.51
N TYR A 248 6.95 13.30 4.70
CA TYR A 248 5.66 13.91 4.39
C TYR A 248 4.96 13.14 3.28
N ILE A 249 3.66 12.88 3.45
CA ILE A 249 2.89 12.12 2.47
C ILE A 249 2.60 12.98 1.25
N SER A 250 2.77 12.37 0.07
CA SER A 250 2.61 13.04 -1.21
C SER A 250 1.21 13.66 -1.37
N PRO A 251 1.09 14.91 -1.85
CA PRO A 251 -0.21 15.53 -2.13
C PRO A 251 -1.10 14.71 -3.05
N ASN A 252 -0.52 13.92 -3.96
CA ASN A 252 -1.26 13.06 -4.87
C ASN A 252 -2.00 11.92 -4.13
N ILE A 253 -1.45 11.46 -3.00
CA ILE A 253 -2.10 10.50 -2.10
C ILE A 253 -3.12 11.24 -1.23
N LEU A 254 -2.76 12.41 -0.68
CA LEU A 254 -3.65 13.17 0.22
C LEU A 254 -4.91 13.72 -0.46
N LYS A 255 -4.88 14.08 -1.75
CA LYS A 255 -6.07 14.49 -2.54
C LYS A 255 -7.18 13.42 -2.61
N ARG A 256 -6.91 12.21 -2.14
CA ARG A 256 -7.88 11.11 -2.05
C ARG A 256 -8.62 11.07 -0.70
N SER A 257 -8.30 11.97 0.23
CA SER A 257 -9.13 12.26 1.40
C SER A 257 -10.24 13.24 1.04
N SER A 258 -11.37 13.16 1.75
CA SER A 258 -12.40 14.19 1.64
C SER A 258 -12.01 15.50 2.31
N GLY A 259 -11.09 15.44 3.29
CA GLY A 259 -10.75 16.56 4.17
C GLY A 259 -11.80 16.79 5.26
N HIS A 260 -12.81 15.94 5.35
CA HIS A 260 -13.90 16.02 6.32
C HIS A 260 -13.95 14.76 7.19
N ASN A 261 -13.65 14.94 8.48
CA ASN A 261 -13.54 13.86 9.46
C ASN A 261 -14.72 12.87 9.38
N ASP A 262 -15.98 13.33 9.35
CA ASP A 262 -17.15 12.45 9.40
C ASP A 262 -17.25 11.43 8.23
N ILE A 263 -16.93 11.87 7.00
CA ILE A 263 -17.02 11.02 5.79
C ILE A 263 -15.87 10.03 5.78
N ASP A 264 -14.66 10.55 5.98
CA ASP A 264 -13.47 9.72 5.95
C ASP A 264 -13.43 8.74 7.13
N ASP A 265 -13.98 9.14 8.27
CA ASP A 265 -14.21 8.30 9.43
C ASP A 265 -15.15 7.15 9.11
N PHE A 266 -16.25 7.45 8.42
CA PHE A 266 -17.17 6.42 7.97
C PHE A 266 -16.47 5.45 7.01
N LEU A 267 -15.83 5.97 5.95
CA LEU A 267 -15.11 5.16 4.96
C LEU A 267 -13.96 4.34 5.58
N HIS A 268 -13.30 4.85 6.61
CA HIS A 268 -12.29 4.12 7.38
C HIS A 268 -12.92 3.00 8.22
N SER A 269 -13.96 3.32 8.99
CA SER A 269 -14.62 2.37 9.90
C SER A 269 -15.25 1.17 9.19
N VAL A 270 -15.74 1.36 7.97
CA VAL A 270 -16.34 0.28 7.19
C VAL A 270 -15.33 -0.62 6.51
N ARG A 271 -14.09 -0.15 6.32
CA ARG A 271 -13.00 -0.92 5.70
C ARG A 271 -12.09 -1.60 6.72
N PHE A 272 -12.02 -1.04 7.92
CA PHE A 272 -11.21 -1.58 9.00
C PHE A 272 -11.94 -1.52 10.34
N ASN A 273 -12.06 -2.69 10.97
CA ASN A 273 -12.48 -2.78 12.35
C ASN A 273 -11.29 -2.49 13.29
N THR A 274 -11.48 -1.62 14.28
CA THR A 274 -10.49 -1.36 15.33
C THR A 274 -10.04 -2.63 16.06
N GLU A 275 -10.90 -3.64 16.15
CA GLU A 275 -10.55 -4.92 16.78
C GLU A 275 -9.52 -5.69 15.96
N SER A 276 -9.67 -5.74 14.63
CA SER A 276 -8.69 -6.32 13.71
C SER A 276 -7.30 -5.71 13.89
N HIS A 277 -7.23 -4.37 14.02
CA HIS A 277 -5.97 -3.68 14.28
C HIS A 277 -5.35 -4.03 15.64
N ARG A 278 -6.17 -4.22 16.68
CA ARG A 278 -5.69 -4.68 17.99
C ARG A 278 -5.13 -6.09 17.92
N GLU A 279 -5.78 -7.00 17.21
CA GLU A 279 -5.29 -8.38 17.02
C GLU A 279 -3.96 -8.42 16.27
N ILE A 280 -3.83 -7.64 15.19
CA ILE A 280 -2.57 -7.49 14.48
C ILE A 280 -1.47 -6.96 15.43
N ALA A 281 -1.76 -5.93 16.21
CA ALA A 281 -0.80 -5.36 17.15
C ALA A 281 -0.38 -6.36 18.25
N LYS A 282 -1.34 -7.13 18.81
CA LYS A 282 -1.07 -8.19 19.79
C LYS A 282 -0.13 -9.25 19.22
N TYR A 283 -0.34 -9.68 17.98
CA TYR A 283 0.54 -10.65 17.33
C TYR A 283 1.95 -10.09 17.11
N ILE A 284 2.05 -8.87 16.58
CA ILE A 284 3.35 -8.22 16.29
C ILE A 284 4.21 -8.10 17.55
N LYS A 285 3.60 -7.90 18.73
CA LYS A 285 4.34 -7.87 20.01
C LYS A 285 5.16 -9.14 20.25
N ASN A 286 4.73 -10.29 19.72
CA ASN A 286 5.40 -11.57 19.91
C ASN A 286 6.13 -12.08 18.64
N ILE A 287 6.03 -11.39 17.50
CA ILE A 287 6.53 -11.90 16.23
C ILE A 287 8.05 -12.12 16.21
N ASN A 288 8.81 -11.29 16.94
CA ASN A 288 10.26 -11.41 17.01
C ASN A 288 10.73 -12.65 17.79
N LYS A 289 9.82 -13.38 18.44
CA LYS A 289 10.09 -14.69 19.06
C LYS A 289 9.90 -15.85 18.08
N VAL A 290 9.26 -15.61 16.93
CA VAL A 290 8.96 -16.63 15.91
C VAL A 290 10.17 -16.81 14.98
N SER A 291 10.31 -18.00 14.40
CA SER A 291 11.44 -18.36 13.53
C SER A 291 11.47 -17.66 12.17
N ASN A 292 10.30 -17.33 11.59
CA ASN A 292 10.21 -16.65 10.29
C ASN A 292 9.44 -15.33 10.39
N LEU A 293 10.17 -14.21 10.37
CA LEU A 293 9.60 -12.86 10.39
C LEU A 293 8.72 -12.55 9.16
N LEU A 294 8.96 -13.19 8.01
CA LEU A 294 8.16 -12.96 6.80
C LEU A 294 6.72 -13.46 6.95
N ASN A 295 6.41 -14.25 7.97
CA ASN A 295 5.03 -14.63 8.28
C ASN A 295 4.16 -13.40 8.63
N VAL A 296 4.75 -12.24 8.93
CA VAL A 296 4.03 -10.98 9.12
C VAL A 296 3.07 -10.65 7.98
N TYR A 297 3.44 -10.96 6.73
CA TYR A 297 2.58 -10.71 5.56
C TYR A 297 1.31 -11.56 5.60
N ALA A 298 1.46 -12.86 5.89
CA ALA A 298 0.33 -13.78 6.01
C ALA A 298 -0.59 -13.39 7.18
N ILE A 299 -0.01 -13.00 8.32
CA ILE A 299 -0.76 -12.62 9.51
C ILE A 299 -1.53 -11.32 9.29
N ILE A 300 -0.88 -10.27 8.77
CA ILE A 300 -1.57 -9.01 8.48
C ILE A 300 -2.76 -9.29 7.56
N LYS A 301 -2.57 -10.13 6.53
CA LYS A 301 -3.65 -10.53 5.64
C LYS A 301 -4.80 -11.23 6.39
N SER A 302 -4.49 -12.28 7.17
CA SER A 302 -5.48 -13.08 7.90
C SER A 302 -6.26 -12.29 8.94
N TYR A 303 -5.60 -11.37 9.66
CA TYR A 303 -6.21 -10.61 10.75
C TYR A 303 -6.68 -9.20 10.35
N SER A 304 -6.43 -8.77 9.11
CA SER A 304 -6.90 -7.45 8.63
C SER A 304 -8.41 -7.28 8.77
N GLY A 305 -9.16 -8.39 8.74
CA GLY A 305 -10.62 -8.35 8.64
C GLY A 305 -11.09 -7.59 7.41
N PHE A 306 -10.23 -7.45 6.39
CA PHE A 306 -10.57 -6.77 5.16
C PHE A 306 -11.60 -7.60 4.42
N ILE A 307 -12.82 -7.06 4.35
CA ILE A 307 -13.89 -7.58 3.52
C ILE A 307 -13.80 -6.77 2.22
N LEU A 308 -13.68 -7.46 1.09
CA LEU A 308 -13.90 -6.84 -0.22
C LEU A 308 -15.24 -6.11 -0.12
N PRO A 309 -15.27 -4.77 -0.22
CA PRO A 309 -16.48 -4.05 0.09
C PRO A 309 -17.58 -4.53 -0.87
N GLU A 310 -18.71 -4.97 -0.31
CA GLU A 310 -19.89 -5.38 -1.08
C GLU A 310 -20.40 -4.24 -1.99
N SER A 311 -20.00 -3.00 -1.66
CA SER A 311 -20.27 -1.79 -2.41
C SER A 311 -19.00 -0.99 -2.72
N ASN A 312 -18.85 -0.54 -3.97
CA ASN A 312 -17.70 0.28 -4.40
C ASN A 312 -17.80 1.75 -3.98
N VAL A 313 -18.44 2.08 -2.84
CA VAL A 313 -18.59 3.47 -2.39
C VAL A 313 -17.22 4.02 -1.97
N ASN A 314 -16.67 4.90 -2.79
CA ASN A 314 -15.35 5.50 -2.60
C ASN A 314 -15.43 7.03 -2.49
N TRP A 315 -14.36 7.66 -2.03
CA TRP A 315 -14.17 9.09 -2.24
C TRP A 315 -13.83 9.34 -3.71
N ILE A 316 -14.57 10.28 -4.33
CA ILE A 316 -14.40 10.70 -5.72
C ILE A 316 -13.97 12.17 -5.71
N PRO A 317 -12.73 12.49 -6.16
CA PRO A 317 -12.29 13.87 -6.28
C PRO A 317 -13.23 14.69 -7.16
N TYR A 318 -13.65 15.87 -6.68
CA TYR A 318 -14.57 16.74 -7.41
C TYR A 318 -14.06 17.13 -8.80
N SER A 319 -12.74 17.24 -8.96
CA SER A 319 -12.09 17.51 -10.25
C SER A 319 -12.36 16.45 -11.33
N GLN A 320 -12.86 15.26 -10.97
CA GLN A 320 -13.27 14.22 -11.92
C GLN A 320 -14.71 14.41 -12.41
N ILE A 321 -15.46 15.38 -11.88
CA ILE A 321 -16.89 15.52 -12.10
C ILE A 321 -17.15 16.81 -12.86
N THR A 322 -17.83 16.68 -14.00
CA THR A 322 -18.33 17.81 -14.79
C THR A 322 -19.84 17.88 -14.63
N ILE A 323 -20.32 18.85 -13.84
CA ILE A 323 -21.75 19.11 -13.67
C ILE A 323 -22.31 19.69 -14.98
N LEU A 324 -23.39 19.12 -15.49
CA LEU A 324 -24.03 19.56 -16.74
C LEU A 324 -25.23 20.47 -16.46
N ASN A 325 -26.30 19.91 -15.88
CA ASN A 325 -27.54 20.65 -15.65
C ASN A 325 -28.30 20.11 -14.43
N LYS A 326 -29.08 20.99 -13.80
CA LYS A 326 -29.99 20.62 -12.71
C LYS A 326 -31.16 19.79 -13.25
N ILE A 327 -31.49 18.70 -12.57
CA ILE A 327 -32.60 17.80 -12.89
C ILE A 327 -33.79 18.09 -11.97
N ALA A 328 -33.54 18.21 -10.67
CA ALA A 328 -34.60 18.37 -9.67
C ALA A 328 -34.08 19.08 -8.42
N LYS A 329 -34.99 19.71 -7.67
CA LYS A 329 -34.74 20.25 -6.33
C LYS A 329 -35.81 19.71 -5.39
N GLY A 330 -35.39 18.94 -4.39
CA GLY A 330 -36.24 18.54 -3.27
C GLY A 330 -36.11 19.51 -2.10
N GLY A 331 -36.61 19.11 -0.93
CA GLY A 331 -36.52 19.92 0.29
C GLY A 331 -35.09 20.10 0.81
N TYR A 332 -34.27 19.05 0.76
CA TYR A 332 -32.93 19.03 1.38
C TYR A 332 -31.77 18.80 0.39
N SER A 333 -32.09 18.53 -0.88
CA SER A 333 -31.08 18.20 -1.88
C SER A 333 -31.44 18.69 -3.28
N ILE A 334 -30.42 18.95 -4.07
CA ILE A 334 -30.53 19.23 -5.50
C ILE A 334 -29.89 18.07 -6.26
N ILE A 335 -30.56 17.61 -7.32
CA ILE A 335 -30.04 16.56 -8.20
C ILE A 335 -29.57 17.21 -9.49
N TYR A 336 -28.32 16.94 -9.87
CA TYR A 336 -27.72 17.35 -11.14
C TYR A 336 -27.43 16.14 -12.02
N LYS A 337 -27.46 16.34 -13.32
CA LYS A 337 -26.86 15.46 -14.32
C LYS A 337 -25.39 15.86 -14.43
N ALA A 338 -24.49 14.89 -14.44
CA ALA A 338 -23.06 15.14 -14.58
C ALA A 338 -22.37 14.03 -15.38
N ILE A 339 -21.12 14.30 -15.74
CA ILE A 339 -20.18 13.32 -16.27
C ILE A 339 -19.12 13.07 -15.21
N TRP A 340 -18.84 11.80 -14.92
CA TRP A 340 -17.73 11.37 -14.08
C TRP A 340 -16.65 10.73 -14.94
N SER A 341 -15.43 11.27 -14.86
CA SER A 341 -14.25 10.84 -15.60
C SER A 341 -13.20 10.30 -14.61
N PRO A 342 -13.26 9.00 -14.27
CA PRO A 342 -12.29 8.38 -13.36
C PRO A 342 -10.89 8.39 -13.98
N TYR A 343 -9.86 8.52 -13.14
CA TYR A 343 -8.48 8.38 -13.61
C TYR A 343 -8.25 6.99 -14.24
N GLU A 344 -7.35 6.91 -15.21
CA GLU A 344 -7.10 5.75 -16.10
C GLU A 344 -6.83 4.42 -15.38
N SER A 345 -6.54 4.43 -14.08
CA SER A 345 -6.17 3.26 -13.27
C SER A 345 -7.26 2.75 -12.31
N HIS A 346 -8.55 2.92 -12.61
CA HIS A 346 -9.61 2.26 -11.84
C HIS A 346 -10.15 1.04 -12.60
N TYR A 347 -9.78 -0.17 -12.14
CA TYR A 347 -10.19 -1.49 -12.65
C TYR A 347 -11.66 -1.61 -13.09
N TYR A 348 -12.59 -0.94 -12.41
CA TYR A 348 -14.02 -1.04 -12.70
C TYR A 348 -14.50 -0.19 -13.90
N TYR A 349 -13.71 0.80 -14.32
CA TYR A 349 -14.23 1.91 -15.12
C TYR A 349 -13.53 2.14 -16.47
N ASN A 350 -12.40 1.44 -16.73
CA ASN A 350 -11.69 1.41 -18.03
C ASN A 350 -11.52 2.80 -18.71
N GLY A 351 -11.27 3.85 -17.92
CA GLY A 351 -11.09 5.22 -18.43
C GLY A 351 -12.29 5.82 -19.19
N LYS A 352 -13.47 5.19 -19.10
CA LYS A 352 -14.67 5.68 -19.79
C LYS A 352 -15.33 6.79 -18.97
N ASN A 353 -15.91 7.76 -19.66
CA ASN A 353 -16.76 8.77 -19.05
C ASN A 353 -18.12 8.14 -18.71
N PHE A 354 -18.55 8.27 -17.45
CA PHE A 354 -19.84 7.77 -16.99
C PHE A 354 -20.81 8.93 -16.84
N GLN A 355 -22.01 8.77 -17.40
CA GLN A 355 -23.10 9.67 -17.08
C GLN A 355 -23.63 9.33 -15.68
N VAL A 356 -23.59 10.28 -14.77
CA VAL A 356 -23.95 10.11 -13.36
C VAL A 356 -25.01 11.14 -12.94
N ALA A 357 -25.70 10.83 -11.84
CA ALA A 357 -26.51 11.78 -11.11
C ALA A 357 -25.74 12.23 -9.87
N ILE A 358 -25.64 13.54 -9.65
CA ILE A 358 -25.04 14.13 -8.45
C ILE A 358 -26.15 14.60 -7.54
N LYS A 359 -26.30 13.98 -6.38
CA LYS A 359 -27.22 14.42 -5.33
C LYS A 359 -26.45 15.30 -4.35
N LYS A 360 -26.58 16.61 -4.51
CA LYS A 360 -25.98 17.65 -3.65
C LYS A 360 -26.89 17.92 -2.46
N PHE A 361 -26.40 17.70 -1.25
CA PHE A 361 -27.10 18.01 -0.02
C PHE A 361 -26.75 19.45 0.39
N LEU A 362 -27.77 20.26 0.68
CA LEU A 362 -27.57 21.66 1.04
C LEU A 362 -27.18 21.74 2.52
N ASN A 363 -26.13 22.49 2.85
CA ASN A 363 -25.69 22.81 4.21
C ASN A 363 -26.84 23.41 5.06
N SER A 364 -27.60 22.57 5.74
CA SER A 364 -28.59 22.94 6.77
C SER A 364 -28.13 22.41 8.14
N GLN A 365 -28.79 22.67 9.26
CA GLN A 365 -28.30 22.13 10.55
C GLN A 365 -28.35 20.59 10.63
N ASP A 366 -29.26 19.94 9.89
CA ASP A 366 -29.51 18.49 9.98
C ASP A 366 -29.00 17.65 8.80
N PHE A 367 -28.48 18.25 7.72
CA PHE A 367 -28.14 17.50 6.50
C PHE A 367 -27.10 16.40 6.72
N LYS A 368 -26.13 16.58 7.63
CA LYS A 368 -25.09 15.58 7.92
C LYS A 368 -25.70 14.26 8.37
N LYS A 369 -26.75 14.30 9.20
CA LYS A 369 -27.45 13.12 9.68
C LYS A 369 -28.12 12.37 8.52
N TYR A 370 -28.84 13.08 7.66
CA TYR A 370 -29.52 12.49 6.50
C TYR A 370 -28.53 11.96 5.46
N PHE A 371 -27.49 12.72 5.16
CA PHE A 371 -26.43 12.33 4.24
C PHE A 371 -25.72 11.06 4.72
N LEU A 372 -25.27 11.02 5.98
CA LEU A 372 -24.59 9.83 6.52
C LEU A 372 -25.51 8.62 6.63
N ALA A 373 -26.80 8.82 6.95
CA ALA A 373 -27.77 7.73 6.96
C ALA A 373 -27.98 7.14 5.56
N GLU A 374 -28.10 7.99 4.54
CA GLU A 374 -28.24 7.56 3.15
C GLU A 374 -26.96 6.89 2.62
N LEU A 375 -25.79 7.44 2.94
CA LEU A 375 -24.50 6.85 2.61
C LEU A 375 -24.32 5.46 3.24
N LYS A 376 -24.68 5.31 4.53
CA LYS A 376 -24.69 4.02 5.23
C LYS A 376 -25.61 3.01 4.57
N SER A 377 -26.80 3.45 4.15
CA SER A 377 -27.75 2.61 3.42
C SER A 377 -27.17 2.15 2.09
N TYR A 378 -26.56 3.06 1.31
CA TYR A 378 -25.89 2.67 0.08
C TYR A 378 -24.77 1.69 0.35
N TYR A 379 -23.93 1.92 1.37
CA TYR A 379 -22.84 1.02 1.68
C TYR A 379 -23.30 -0.42 1.92
N LYS A 380 -24.44 -0.61 2.61
CA LYS A 380 -25.02 -1.92 2.94
C LYS A 380 -25.76 -2.60 1.78
N HIS A 381 -26.33 -1.84 0.85
CA HIS A 381 -27.29 -2.38 -0.13
C HIS A 381 -26.92 -2.15 -1.61
N ASN A 382 -25.74 -1.60 -1.91
CA ASN A 382 -25.34 -1.21 -3.28
C ASN A 382 -25.13 -2.36 -4.27
N TYR A 383 -24.99 -3.59 -3.79
CA TYR A 383 -24.63 -4.74 -4.61
C TYR A 383 -25.81 -5.26 -5.47
N TYR A 384 -27.05 -4.89 -5.11
CA TYR A 384 -28.23 -5.45 -5.73
C TYR A 384 -28.62 -4.67 -6.99
N GLY A 385 -28.66 -5.36 -8.14
CA GLY A 385 -28.92 -4.75 -9.46
C GLY A 385 -30.29 -4.09 -9.68
N ASN A 386 -31.15 -4.03 -8.65
CA ASN A 386 -32.43 -3.33 -8.66
C ASN A 386 -32.42 -2.03 -7.82
N ILE A 387 -31.30 -1.71 -7.17
CA ILE A 387 -31.09 -0.47 -6.41
C ILE A 387 -30.17 0.43 -7.24
N VAL A 388 -30.46 1.74 -7.29
CA VAL A 388 -29.61 2.73 -7.96
C VAL A 388 -28.23 2.69 -7.33
N THR A 389 -27.20 2.39 -8.12
CA THR A 389 -25.84 2.27 -7.60
C THR A 389 -25.31 3.63 -7.14
N CYS A 390 -24.75 3.70 -5.94
CA CYS A 390 -23.93 4.83 -5.49
C CYS A 390 -22.45 4.53 -5.77
N TYR A 391 -21.80 5.28 -6.65
CA TYR A 391 -20.38 5.09 -6.93
C TYR A 391 -19.49 5.67 -5.82
N GLY A 392 -19.96 6.69 -5.12
CA GLY A 392 -19.13 7.32 -4.12
C GLY A 392 -19.65 8.64 -3.59
N VAL A 393 -18.78 9.31 -2.85
CA VAL A 393 -19.01 10.62 -2.26
C VAL A 393 -18.03 11.61 -2.88
N THR A 394 -18.49 12.81 -3.14
CA THR A 394 -17.65 13.95 -3.48
C THR A 394 -18.07 15.17 -2.66
N MET A 395 -17.32 16.26 -2.78
CA MET A 395 -17.67 17.52 -2.13
C MET A 395 -17.43 18.69 -3.06
N ASP A 396 -18.37 19.63 -3.00
CA ASP A 396 -18.24 20.90 -3.68
C ASP A 396 -17.17 21.77 -3.00
N PRO A 397 -16.07 22.14 -3.68
CA PRO A 397 -14.99 22.91 -3.06
C PRO A 397 -15.37 24.36 -2.77
N GLU A 398 -16.42 24.91 -3.40
CA GLU A 398 -16.85 26.30 -3.20
C GLU A 398 -17.84 26.41 -2.02
N THR A 399 -18.72 25.43 -1.89
CA THR A 399 -19.82 25.45 -0.91
C THR A 399 -19.64 24.51 0.28
N ASN A 400 -18.66 23.61 0.23
CA ASN A 400 -18.45 22.52 1.19
C ASN A 400 -19.69 21.61 1.37
N ASP A 401 -20.54 21.56 0.34
CA ASP A 401 -21.75 20.76 0.32
C ASP A 401 -21.40 19.31 -0.07
N CYS A 402 -21.83 18.35 0.74
CA CYS A 402 -21.65 16.93 0.49
C CYS A 402 -22.48 16.46 -0.70
N MET A 403 -21.92 15.60 -1.53
CA MET A 403 -22.57 15.09 -2.73
C MET A 403 -22.43 13.57 -2.85
N LEU A 404 -23.50 12.89 -3.25
CA LEU A 404 -23.45 11.49 -3.67
C LEU A 404 -23.31 11.43 -5.20
N VAL A 405 -22.41 10.58 -5.67
CA VAL A 405 -22.22 10.24 -7.09
C VAL A 405 -22.95 8.94 -7.37
N MET A 406 -24.00 9.00 -8.18
CA MET A 406 -24.95 7.91 -8.35
C MET A 406 -25.15 7.54 -9.82
N GLN A 407 -25.60 6.32 -10.07
CA GLN A 407 -26.05 5.89 -11.40
C GLN A 407 -27.13 6.83 -11.92
N TYR A 408 -26.95 7.36 -13.12
CA TYR A 408 -27.98 8.16 -13.77
C TYR A 408 -29.12 7.28 -14.26
N ALA A 409 -30.33 7.52 -13.75
CA ALA A 409 -31.57 6.96 -14.28
C ALA A 409 -32.34 8.04 -15.05
N ASN A 410 -32.88 7.69 -16.23
CA ASN A 410 -33.59 8.64 -17.09
C ASN A 410 -35.03 8.89 -16.60
N GLY A 411 -35.16 9.48 -15.41
CA GLY A 411 -36.43 9.84 -14.80
C GLY A 411 -36.98 8.82 -13.80
N THR A 412 -38.08 9.18 -13.15
CA THR A 412 -38.77 8.34 -12.16
C THR A 412 -39.75 7.39 -12.83
N LEU A 413 -40.07 6.28 -12.15
CA LEU A 413 -41.11 5.36 -12.61
C LEU A 413 -42.45 6.06 -12.80
N TYR A 414 -42.81 6.99 -11.90
CA TYR A 414 -44.04 7.78 -12.01
C TYR A 414 -44.10 8.55 -13.34
N ASN A 415 -43.04 9.29 -13.69
CA ASN A 415 -42.99 10.06 -14.93
C ASN A 415 -43.03 9.15 -16.16
N PHE A 416 -42.27 8.04 -16.12
CA PHE A 416 -42.27 7.05 -17.20
C PHE A 416 -43.66 6.45 -17.43
N LEU A 417 -44.36 6.06 -16.36
CA LEU A 417 -45.71 5.49 -16.44
C LEU A 417 -46.70 6.53 -16.94
N ARG A 418 -46.65 7.77 -16.45
CA ARG A 418 -47.57 8.84 -16.88
C ARG A 418 -47.60 9.03 -18.40
N THR A 419 -46.46 8.91 -19.07
CA THR A 419 -46.35 9.10 -20.53
C THR A 419 -46.48 7.81 -21.34
N ASN A 420 -46.20 6.64 -20.76
CA ASN A 420 -46.09 5.38 -21.50
C ASN A 420 -47.07 4.30 -21.05
N PHE A 421 -47.98 4.56 -20.10
CA PHE A 421 -48.85 3.55 -19.52
C PHE A 421 -49.66 2.75 -20.55
N SER A 422 -50.16 3.42 -21.59
CA SER A 422 -50.92 2.81 -22.68
C SER A 422 -50.05 2.01 -23.66
N LYS A 423 -48.75 2.29 -23.72
CA LYS A 423 -47.79 1.65 -24.64
C LYS A 423 -47.10 0.42 -24.05
N ILE A 424 -47.10 0.28 -22.72
CA ILE A 424 -46.44 -0.85 -22.03
C ILE A 424 -47.38 -2.06 -21.94
N THR A 425 -46.87 -3.25 -22.32
CA THR A 425 -47.62 -4.50 -22.22
C THR A 425 -47.77 -4.97 -20.77
N TRP A 426 -48.75 -5.84 -20.51
CA TRP A 426 -48.91 -6.49 -19.20
C TRP A 426 -47.65 -7.24 -18.74
N LYS A 427 -46.95 -7.91 -19.66
CA LYS A 427 -45.67 -8.56 -19.38
C LYS A 427 -44.64 -7.56 -18.85
N ASN A 428 -44.52 -6.38 -19.46
CA ASN A 428 -43.59 -5.34 -19.01
C ASN A 428 -43.97 -4.81 -17.61
N LYS A 429 -45.27 -4.64 -17.33
CA LYS A 429 -45.77 -4.22 -16.00
C LYS A 429 -45.37 -5.22 -14.91
N ILE A 430 -45.55 -6.53 -15.17
CA ILE A 430 -45.14 -7.59 -14.24
C ILE A 430 -43.62 -7.58 -14.02
N VAL A 431 -42.82 -7.38 -15.07
CA VAL A 431 -41.36 -7.28 -14.94
C VAL A 431 -40.95 -6.09 -14.08
N ILE A 432 -41.58 -4.93 -14.25
CA ILE A 432 -41.33 -3.74 -13.41
C ILE A 432 -41.65 -4.06 -11.94
N LEU A 433 -42.84 -4.62 -11.66
CA LEU A 433 -43.24 -5.01 -10.30
C LEU A 433 -42.25 -6.00 -9.69
N ARG A 434 -41.87 -7.05 -10.44
CA ARG A 434 -40.91 -8.05 -9.98
C ARG A 434 -39.56 -7.43 -9.61
N LYS A 435 -39.06 -6.48 -10.41
CA LYS A 435 -37.81 -5.75 -10.10
C LYS A 435 -37.92 -4.91 -8.82
N ILE A 436 -39.07 -4.24 -8.61
CA ILE A 436 -39.33 -3.48 -7.38
C ILE A 436 -39.36 -4.42 -6.17
N THR A 437 -40.07 -5.55 -6.26
CA THR A 437 -40.14 -6.55 -5.19
C THR A 437 -38.76 -7.10 -4.86
N TYR A 438 -37.93 -7.42 -5.87
CA TYR A 438 -36.55 -7.84 -5.63
C TYR A 438 -35.72 -6.76 -4.94
N GLY A 439 -35.88 -5.49 -5.33
CA GLY A 439 -35.21 -4.38 -4.64
C GLY A 439 -35.65 -4.23 -3.19
N TYR A 440 -36.92 -4.48 -2.87
CA TYR A 440 -37.44 -4.41 -1.50
C TYR A 440 -36.91 -5.54 -0.61
N LEU A 441 -36.76 -6.76 -1.14
CA LEU A 441 -36.18 -7.90 -0.42
C LEU A 441 -34.71 -7.71 -0.04
N CYS A 442 -34.05 -6.69 -0.60
CA CYS A 442 -32.66 -6.36 -0.31
C CYS A 442 -32.48 -5.44 0.91
N PHE A 443 -33.55 -4.81 1.41
CA PHE A 443 -33.56 -3.98 2.62
C PHE A 443 -34.01 -4.79 3.83
#